data_AF-A0A5R8WUG6-F1
#
_entry.id   AF-A0A5R8WUG6-F1
#
_cell.length_a   1.000
_cell.length_b   1.000
_cell.length_c   1.000
_cell.angle_alpha   90.00
_cell.angle_beta   90.00
_cell.angle_gamma   90.00
#
_symmetry.space_group_name_H-M   'P 1'
#
loop_
_entity.id
_entity.type
_entity.pdbx_description
1 polymer ?
#
loop_
_entity_poly.entity_id
_entity_poly.type
_entity_poly.pdbx_seq_one_letter_code
_entity_poly.pdbx_strand_id
1 'polypeptide(L)'
;MTIFYSPAASLTYHAADEMLHLSFNATHLDLSFGQAYQCALQEMLTKNVGKLLLDLKRNAPSSDDHEQWLVEPLQAHLPARVARPVFIAAVLSEGQYQYQISNCPISGTTLMPEQVEFNYFTSRREATAWLNGR
;
A
#
# COMPACT_ATOMS: atom_id res chain seq x y z
N MET A 1 13.17 -9.63 -6.88
CA MET A 1 14.17 -9.64 -5.79
C MET A 1 13.47 -9.35 -4.48
N THR A 2 13.63 -10.18 -3.46
CA THR A 2 13.11 -9.88 -2.12
C THR A 2 14.01 -8.85 -1.44
N ILE A 3 13.42 -7.76 -0.93
CA ILE A 3 14.12 -6.64 -0.29
C ILE A 3 14.02 -6.73 1.23
N PHE A 4 12.83 -7.05 1.73
CA PHE A 4 12.58 -7.24 3.15
C PHE A 4 11.82 -8.54 3.37
N TYR A 5 12.18 -9.25 4.44
CA TYR A 5 11.50 -10.47 4.83
C TYR A 5 11.42 -10.56 6.35
N SER A 6 10.24 -10.90 6.83
CA SER A 6 9.95 -11.25 8.21
C SER A 6 8.88 -12.35 8.22
N PRO A 7 8.64 -13.03 9.34
CA PRO A 7 7.55 -13.99 9.46
C PRO A 7 6.17 -13.37 9.15
N ALA A 8 6.03 -12.05 9.36
CA ALA A 8 4.78 -11.33 9.21
C ALA A 8 4.60 -10.70 7.81
N ALA A 9 5.69 -10.36 7.13
CA ALA A 9 5.65 -9.56 5.90
C ALA A 9 6.83 -9.84 4.98
N SER A 10 6.59 -9.74 3.68
CA SER A 10 7.63 -9.80 2.65
C SER A 10 7.46 -8.67 1.65
N LEU A 11 8.56 -7.95 1.38
CA LEU A 11 8.65 -6.94 0.33
C LEU A 11 9.46 -7.50 -0.84
N THR A 12 8.87 -7.51 -2.03
CA THR A 12 9.52 -8.00 -3.25
C THR A 12 9.47 -6.94 -4.33
N TYR A 13 10.61 -6.70 -4.98
CA TYR A 13 10.68 -5.91 -6.20
C TYR A 13 10.52 -6.82 -7.43
N HIS A 14 9.56 -6.48 -8.26
CA HIS A 14 9.28 -7.11 -9.54
C HIS A 14 9.80 -6.20 -10.66
N ALA A 15 10.97 -6.56 -11.21
CA ALA A 15 11.62 -5.76 -12.24
C ALA A 15 10.85 -5.73 -13.58
N ALA A 16 10.10 -6.80 -13.90
CA ALA A 16 9.34 -6.89 -15.14
C ALA A 16 8.22 -5.84 -15.22
N ASP A 17 7.60 -5.53 -14.08
CA ASP A 17 6.47 -4.61 -13.97
C ASP A 17 6.86 -3.28 -13.26
N GLU A 18 8.15 -3.12 -12.94
CA GLU A 18 8.70 -2.01 -12.14
C GLU A 18 7.86 -1.67 -10.91
N MET A 19 7.50 -2.69 -10.13
CA MET A 19 6.63 -2.55 -8.96
C MET A 19 7.22 -3.18 -7.72
N LEU A 20 6.90 -2.59 -6.57
CA LEU A 20 7.07 -3.21 -5.28
C LEU A 20 5.79 -3.94 -4.88
N HIS A 21 5.95 -5.12 -4.30
CA HIS A 21 4.87 -5.91 -3.75
C HIS A 21 5.17 -6.18 -2.28
N LEU A 22 4.39 -5.55 -1.41
CA LEU A 22 4.39 -5.81 0.02
C LEU A 22 3.25 -6.77 0.33
N SER A 23 3.59 -7.99 0.71
CA SER A 23 2.61 -9.00 1.12
C SER A 23 2.69 -9.19 2.63
N PHE A 24 1.55 -9.05 3.30
CA PHE A 24 1.43 -9.23 4.74
C PHE A 24 0.67 -10.52 5.05
N ASN A 25 1.28 -11.39 5.86
CA ASN A 25 0.80 -12.74 6.17
C ASN A 25 0.47 -12.94 7.66
N ALA A 26 0.86 -12.04 8.57
CA ALA A 26 0.57 -12.16 10.00
C ALA A 26 -0.89 -11.86 10.33
N THR A 27 -1.51 -12.68 11.19
CA THR A 27 -2.91 -12.63 11.64
C THR A 27 -3.36 -11.27 12.21
N HIS A 28 -2.43 -10.41 12.64
CA HIS A 28 -2.69 -9.05 13.11
C HIS A 28 -1.69 -8.08 12.49
N LEU A 29 -2.17 -6.87 12.16
CA LEU A 29 -1.31 -5.73 11.82
C LEU A 29 -0.60 -5.22 13.09
N ASP A 30 0.51 -5.87 13.42
CA ASP A 30 1.39 -5.44 14.50
C ASP A 30 2.41 -4.39 13.99
N LEU A 31 3.26 -3.88 14.89
CA LEU A 31 4.40 -2.98 14.60
C LEU A 31 5.24 -3.38 13.36
N SER A 32 5.26 -4.68 13.04
CA SER A 32 5.92 -5.24 11.85
C SER A 32 5.37 -4.69 10.53
N PHE A 33 4.09 -4.32 10.47
CA PHE A 33 3.50 -3.71 9.28
C PHE A 33 4.07 -2.32 9.03
N GLY A 34 4.06 -1.45 10.04
CA GLY A 34 4.57 -0.09 9.92
C GLY A 34 6.01 -0.07 9.42
N GLN A 35 6.85 -0.96 9.97
CA GLN A 35 8.24 -1.12 9.53
C GLN A 35 8.36 -1.61 8.09
N ALA A 36 7.58 -2.64 7.70
CA ALA A 36 7.63 -3.18 6.35
C ALA A 36 7.10 -2.18 5.31
N TYR A 37 6.09 -1.40 5.68
CA TYR A 37 5.51 -0.36 4.84
C TYR A 37 6.44 0.84 4.70
N GLN A 38 7.05 1.31 5.80
CA GLN A 38 8.10 2.33 5.76
C GLN A 38 9.26 1.88 4.87
N CYS A 39 9.70 0.62 5.00
CA CYS A 39 10.74 0.06 4.14
C CYS A 39 10.32 0.08 2.66
N ALA A 40 9.05 -0.26 2.35
CA ALA A 40 8.53 -0.16 0.99
C ALA A 40 8.60 1.27 0.45
N LEU A 41 8.15 2.27 1.22
CA LEU A 41 8.19 3.67 0.81
C LEU A 41 9.63 4.18 0.61
N GLN A 42 10.56 3.80 1.48
CA GLN A 42 11.97 4.15 1.31
C GLN A 42 12.58 3.52 0.05
N GLU A 43 12.22 2.28 -0.26
CA GLU A 43 12.66 1.60 -1.47
C GLU A 43 12.04 2.20 -2.74
N MET A 44 10.79 2.67 -2.67
CA MET A 44 10.17 3.45 -3.75
C MET A 44 11.00 4.68 -4.08
N LEU A 45 11.42 5.44 -3.06
CA LEU A 45 12.24 6.63 -3.24
C LEU A 45 13.65 6.28 -3.75
N THR A 46 14.30 5.29 -3.12
CA THR A 46 15.70 4.91 -3.41
C THR A 46 15.85 4.32 -4.81
N LYS A 47 14.89 3.49 -5.24
CA LYS A 47 14.91 2.85 -6.57
C LYS A 47 14.12 3.64 -7.62
N ASN A 48 13.57 4.80 -7.25
CA ASN A 48 12.67 5.58 -8.09
C ASN A 48 11.51 4.74 -8.66
N VAL A 49 10.91 3.90 -7.82
CA VAL A 49 9.75 3.06 -8.13
C VAL A 49 8.49 3.75 -7.64
N GLY A 50 7.48 3.87 -8.49
CA GLY A 50 6.23 4.59 -8.20
C GLY A 50 5.03 3.68 -8.19
N LYS A 51 5.21 2.36 -8.17
CA LYS A 51 4.11 1.39 -8.13
C LYS A 51 4.28 0.50 -6.90
N LEU A 52 3.26 0.47 -6.06
CA LEU A 52 3.24 -0.36 -4.87
C LEU A 52 1.93 -1.16 -4.80
N LEU A 53 2.06 -2.48 -4.76
CA LEU A 53 0.99 -3.40 -4.45
C LEU A 53 1.07 -3.78 -2.96
N LEU A 54 0.06 -3.40 -2.19
CA LEU A 54 -0.12 -3.75 -0.79
C LEU A 54 -1.11 -4.92 -0.70
N ASP A 55 -0.64 -6.13 -0.41
CA ASP A 55 -1.52 -7.28 -0.22
C ASP A 55 -1.78 -7.54 1.27
N LEU A 56 -3.02 -7.25 1.68
CA LEU A 56 -3.48 -7.21 3.07
C LEU A 56 -4.65 -8.17 3.30
N LYS A 57 -4.96 -9.06 2.34
CA LYS A 57 -6.20 -9.85 2.23
C LYS A 57 -6.65 -10.61 3.49
N ARG A 58 -5.77 -10.88 4.43
CA ARG A 58 -6.09 -11.65 5.65
C ARG A 58 -6.08 -10.82 6.94
N ASN A 59 -5.58 -9.59 6.91
CA ASN A 59 -4.99 -8.98 8.10
C ASN A 59 -5.34 -7.51 8.32
N ALA A 60 -6.06 -6.85 7.39
CA ALA A 60 -6.50 -5.47 7.61
C ALA A 60 -7.40 -5.36 8.87
N PRO A 61 -7.24 -4.33 9.73
CA PRO A 61 -7.95 -4.26 10.99
C PRO A 61 -9.43 -4.00 10.69
N SER A 62 -10.34 -4.46 11.55
CA SER A 62 -11.77 -4.20 11.35
C SER A 62 -12.23 -2.81 11.82
N SER A 63 -11.30 -1.93 12.23
CA SER A 63 -11.59 -0.66 12.92
C SER A 63 -11.15 0.60 12.15
N ASP A 64 -11.66 1.76 12.61
CA ASP A 64 -11.38 3.13 12.13
C ASP A 64 -9.89 3.53 12.08
N ASP A 65 -8.98 2.71 12.62
CA ASP A 65 -7.53 2.98 12.57
C ASP A 65 -6.94 2.84 11.15
N HIS A 66 -7.77 2.39 10.20
CA HIS A 66 -7.43 2.19 8.80
C HIS A 66 -6.75 3.35 8.09
N GLU A 67 -7.26 4.55 8.27
CA GLU A 67 -6.63 5.74 7.72
C GLU A 67 -5.30 6.00 8.41
N GLN A 68 -5.21 5.87 9.74
CA GLN A 68 -3.98 6.16 10.47
C GLN A 68 -2.81 5.28 10.01
N TRP A 69 -2.99 3.97 9.86
CA TRP A 69 -1.87 3.09 9.49
C TRP A 69 -1.50 3.11 8.00
N LEU A 70 -2.40 3.52 7.11
CA LEU A 70 -2.10 3.65 5.67
C LEU A 70 -1.64 5.05 5.27
N VAL A 71 -2.27 6.09 5.83
CA VAL A 71 -2.09 7.49 5.46
C VAL A 71 -0.96 8.14 6.24
N GLU A 72 -0.87 7.92 7.55
CA GLU A 72 0.17 8.56 8.38
C GLU A 72 1.59 8.23 7.89
N PRO A 73 1.92 6.96 7.55
CA PRO A 73 3.25 6.65 7.03
C PRO A 73 3.52 7.27 5.66
N LEU A 74 2.49 7.46 4.83
CA LEU A 74 2.63 8.16 3.54
C LEU A 74 3.01 9.62 3.78
N GLN A 75 2.34 10.28 4.72
CA GLN A 75 2.65 11.68 5.06
C GLN A 75 4.00 11.83 5.75
N ALA A 76 4.38 10.88 6.61
CA ALA A 76 5.62 10.91 7.36
C ALA A 76 6.85 10.57 6.51
N HIS A 77 6.71 9.69 5.50
CA HIS A 77 7.86 9.13 4.77
C HIS A 77 7.93 9.51 3.30
N LEU A 78 6.83 9.95 2.66
CA LEU A 78 6.92 10.51 1.31
C LEU A 78 7.23 12.01 1.39
N PRO A 79 8.22 12.50 0.64
CA PRO A 79 8.45 13.93 0.51
C PRO A 79 7.25 14.59 -0.17
N ALA A 80 6.99 15.86 0.18
CA ALA A 80 5.90 16.65 -0.41
C ALA A 80 5.97 16.76 -1.95
N ARG A 81 7.15 16.52 -2.53
CA ARG A 81 7.37 16.38 -3.97
C ARG A 81 8.17 15.11 -4.23
N VAL A 82 7.56 14.18 -4.94
CA VAL A 82 8.22 12.97 -5.44
C VAL A 82 8.64 13.21 -6.89
N ALA A 83 9.76 12.61 -7.31
CA ALA A 83 10.28 12.77 -8.67
C ALA A 83 9.34 12.17 -9.74
N ARG A 84 8.43 11.27 -9.32
CA ARG A 84 7.46 10.60 -10.17
C ARG A 84 6.13 10.41 -9.45
N PRO A 85 5.01 10.27 -10.18
CA PRO A 85 3.75 9.85 -9.60
C PRO A 85 3.88 8.50 -8.88
N VAL A 86 3.17 8.38 -7.76
CA VAL A 86 3.11 7.20 -6.91
C VAL A 86 1.70 6.61 -6.98
N PHE A 87 1.62 5.34 -7.32
CA PHE A 87 0.39 4.57 -7.44
C PHE A 87 0.44 3.43 -6.43
N ILE A 88 -0.55 3.39 -5.53
CA ILE A 88 -0.63 2.38 -4.48
C ILE A 88 -1.96 1.64 -4.62
N ALA A 89 -1.86 0.32 -4.78
CA ALA A 89 -3.02 -0.56 -4.85
C ALA A 89 -3.07 -1.45 -3.61
N ALA A 90 -4.10 -1.28 -2.78
CA ALA A 90 -4.31 -2.07 -1.58
C ALA A 90 -5.34 -3.18 -1.83
N VAL A 91 -4.92 -4.43 -1.61
CA VAL A 91 -5.77 -5.60 -1.76
C VAL A 91 -6.27 -6.04 -0.40
N LEU A 92 -7.58 -5.92 -0.18
CA LEU A 92 -8.28 -6.20 1.06
C LEU A 92 -9.17 -7.44 0.92
N SER A 93 -9.70 -7.93 2.04
CA SER A 93 -10.84 -8.87 2.02
C SER A 93 -12.14 -8.15 1.64
N GLU A 94 -13.16 -8.90 1.22
CA GLU A 94 -14.45 -8.32 0.78
C GLU A 94 -15.16 -7.55 1.90
N GLY A 95 -15.17 -8.08 3.12
CA GLY A 95 -15.76 -7.39 4.28
C GLY A 95 -15.03 -6.09 4.61
N GLN A 96 -13.70 -6.06 4.48
CA GLN A 96 -12.90 -4.84 4.66
C GLN A 96 -13.12 -3.83 3.54
N TYR A 97 -13.22 -4.29 2.29
CA TYR A 97 -13.55 -3.42 1.17
C TYR A 97 -14.92 -2.76 1.35
N GLN A 98 -15.93 -3.52 1.77
CA GLN A 98 -17.26 -3.00 2.08
C GLN A 98 -17.23 -1.96 3.20
N TYR A 99 -16.42 -2.18 4.25
CA TYR A 99 -16.22 -1.18 5.30
C TYR A 99 -15.56 0.09 4.75
N GLN A 100 -14.49 -0.03 3.96
CA GLN A 100 -13.79 1.11 3.35
C GLN A 100 -14.71 1.98 2.50
N ILE A 101 -15.48 1.38 1.59
CA ILE A 101 -16.41 2.15 0.74
C ILE A 101 -17.60 2.74 1.51
N SER A 102 -17.91 2.21 2.70
CA SER A 102 -19.04 2.66 3.52
C SER A 102 -18.64 3.74 4.54
N ASN A 103 -17.41 3.68 5.06
CA ASN A 103 -16.89 4.59 6.07
C ASN A 103 -15.99 5.70 5.50
N CYS A 104 -15.27 5.46 4.40
CA CYS A 104 -14.58 6.53 3.69
C CYS A 104 -15.55 7.16 2.69
N PRO A 105 -15.88 8.46 2.80
CA PRO A 105 -16.62 9.14 1.76
C PRO A 105 -15.79 9.08 0.47
N ILE A 106 -16.34 8.36 -0.50
CA ILE A 106 -15.83 8.25 -1.85
C ILE A 106 -15.67 9.69 -2.38
N SER A 107 -14.43 10.07 -2.69
CA SER A 107 -13.97 11.36 -3.25
C SER A 107 -13.41 12.36 -2.24
N GLY A 108 -12.08 12.43 -2.18
CA GLY A 108 -11.38 13.60 -1.65
C GLY A 108 -10.30 13.28 -0.62
N THR A 109 -9.20 12.69 -1.06
CA THR A 109 -7.92 12.69 -0.34
C THR A 109 -7.51 14.14 -0.06
N THR A 110 -7.85 14.67 1.10
CA THR A 110 -7.40 16.00 1.55
C THR A 110 -6.00 15.98 2.16
N LEU A 111 -5.38 14.79 2.22
CA LEU A 111 -4.16 14.55 3.01
C LEU A 111 -3.09 13.73 2.29
N MET A 112 -3.33 13.31 1.05
CA MET A 112 -2.30 12.68 0.23
C MET A 112 -1.46 13.76 -0.47
N PRO A 113 -0.13 13.59 -0.59
CA PRO A 113 0.66 14.42 -1.50
C PRO A 113 0.03 14.40 -2.90
N GLU A 114 -0.02 15.54 -3.60
CA GLU A 114 -0.73 15.71 -4.89
C GLU A 114 -0.36 14.67 -5.97
N GLN A 115 0.73 13.94 -5.78
CA GLN A 115 1.28 12.97 -6.72
C GLN A 115 1.04 11.49 -6.30
N VAL A 116 0.24 11.24 -5.26
CA VAL A 116 -0.08 9.89 -4.77
C VAL A 116 -1.52 9.53 -5.12
N GLU A 117 -1.71 8.51 -5.95
CA GLU A 117 -3.01 7.89 -6.21
C GLU A 117 -3.11 6.55 -5.46
N PHE A 118 -4.10 6.43 -4.59
CA PHE A 118 -4.32 5.25 -3.76
C PHE A 118 -5.68 4.63 -4.08
N ASN A 119 -5.72 3.33 -4.37
CA ASN A 119 -6.95 2.60 -4.67
C ASN A 119 -7.04 1.27 -3.92
N TYR A 120 -8.28 0.86 -3.62
CA TYR A 120 -8.61 -0.39 -2.92
C TYR A 120 -9.17 -1.43 -3.89
N PHE A 121 -8.82 -2.70 -3.67
CA PHE A 121 -9.24 -3.83 -4.49
C PHE A 121 -9.53 -5.05 -3.61
N THR A 122 -10.38 -5.96 -4.06
CA THR A 122 -10.56 -7.29 -3.46
C THR A 122 -9.76 -8.37 -4.20
N SER A 123 -9.25 -8.06 -5.39
CA SER A 123 -8.51 -8.97 -6.26
C SER A 123 -7.10 -8.45 -6.54
N ARG A 124 -6.10 -9.30 -6.26
CA ARG A 124 -4.70 -9.02 -6.62
C ARG A 124 -4.54 -8.84 -8.13
N ARG A 125 -5.29 -9.61 -8.94
CA ARG A 125 -5.24 -9.54 -10.39
C ARG A 125 -5.69 -8.17 -10.90
N GLU A 126 -6.78 -7.64 -10.35
CA GLU A 126 -7.31 -6.33 -10.74
C GLU A 126 -6.39 -5.20 -10.26
N ALA A 127 -5.90 -5.28 -9.02
CA ALA A 127 -4.92 -4.33 -8.50
C ALA A 127 -3.65 -4.26 -9.37
N THR A 128 -3.13 -5.42 -9.79
CA THR A 128 -1.94 -5.50 -10.65
C THR A 128 -2.25 -4.97 -12.05
N ALA A 129 -3.40 -5.30 -12.63
CA ALA A 129 -3.81 -4.78 -13.93
C ALA A 129 -3.96 -3.25 -13.90
N TRP A 130 -4.52 -2.69 -12.83
CA TRP A 130 -4.60 -1.25 -12.63
C TRP A 130 -3.21 -0.60 -12.53
N LEU A 131 -2.30 -1.14 -11.70
CA LEU A 131 -0.91 -0.64 -11.60
C LEU A 131 -0.15 -0.73 -12.93
N ASN A 132 -0.38 -1.77 -13.72
CA ASN A 132 0.26 -1.94 -15.02
C ASN A 132 -0.30 -0.99 -16.08
N GLY A 133 -1.53 -0.48 -15.89
CA GLY A 133 -2.12 0.57 -16.73
C GLY A 133 -1.67 2.00 -16.38
N ARG A 134 -0.81 2.17 -15.37
CA ARG A 134 -0.27 3.47 -14.92
C ARG A 134 1.17 3.71 -15.36
#